data_AF-A0A961KC40-F1
#
_entry.id   AF-A0A961KC40-F1
#
_cell.length_a   1.000
_cell.length_b   1.000
_cell.length_c   1.000
_cell.angle_alpha   90.00
_cell.angle_beta   90.00
_cell.angle_gamma   90.00
#
_symmetry.space_group_name_H-M   'P 1'
#
loop_
_entity.id
_entity.type
_entity.pdbx_description
1 polymer ?
#
loop_
_entity_poly.entity_id
_entity_poly.type
_entity_poly.pdbx_seq_one_letter_code
_entity_poly.pdbx_strand_id
1 'polypeptide(L)' 'MRFDWPALMRLGLNGLRLPPDRFWALTPAELMVMLGKDGSSAPLGRQRLEELARAFPDGPRTAPPPDGADHPTRSDGE' A
#
# COMPACT_ATOMS: atom_id res chain seq x y z
N MET A 1 2.56 -7.21 11.86
CA MET A 1 3.50 -7.79 10.88
C MET A 1 3.95 -6.68 9.95
N ARG A 2 5.24 -6.36 9.89
CA ARG A 2 5.77 -5.33 8.99
C ARG A 2 6.19 -6.02 7.70
N PHE A 3 5.63 -5.59 6.58
CA PHE A 3 6.03 -6.08 5.27
C PHE A 3 7.41 -5.50 4.92
N ASP A 4 8.39 -6.35 4.60
CA ASP A 4 9.76 -5.92 4.30
C ASP A 4 9.86 -5.42 2.85
N TRP A 5 9.39 -4.17 2.68
CA TRP A 5 9.40 -3.47 1.40
C TRP A 5 10.81 -3.34 0.79
N PRO A 6 11.85 -2.96 1.57
CA PRO A 6 13.22 -2.89 1.05
C PRO A 6 13.78 -4.24 0.58
N ALA A 7 13.45 -5.35 1.25
CA ALA A 7 13.85 -6.67 0.80
C ALA A 7 13.16 -7.05 -0.52
N LEU A 8 11.86 -6.78 -0.65
CA LEU A 8 11.11 -7.04 -1.89
C LEU A 8 11.70 -6.26 -3.07
N MET A 9 11.97 -4.97 -2.89
CA MET A 9 12.55 -4.11 -3.93
C MET A 9 13.92 -4.59 -4.38
N ARG A 10 14.77 -5.05 -3.45
CA ARG A 10 16.09 -5.61 -3.79
C ARG A 10 15.96 -6.92 -4.56
N LEU A 11 15.01 -7.77 -4.18
CA LEU A 11 14.80 -9.06 -4.85
C LEU A 11 14.24 -8.87 -6.28
N GLY A 12 13.26 -7.99 -6.46
CA GLY A 12 12.62 -7.72 -7.75
C GLY A 12 13.50 -6.91 -8.72
N LEU A 13 14.03 -5.78 -8.26
CA LEU A 13 14.75 -4.85 -9.13
C LEU A 13 16.23 -5.21 -9.31
N ASN A 14 16.89 -5.76 -8.28
CA ASN A 14 18.30 -6.16 -8.37
C ASN A 14 18.46 -7.66 -8.63
N GLY A 15 17.65 -8.51 -7.97
CA GLY A 15 17.74 -9.97 -8.11
C GLY A 15 17.22 -10.47 -9.46
N LEU A 16 15.97 -10.12 -9.81
CA LEU A 16 15.37 -10.48 -11.10
C LEU A 16 15.74 -9.52 -12.24
N ARG A 17 16.39 -8.39 -11.92
CA ARG A 17 16.75 -7.32 -12.89
C ARG A 17 15.58 -6.87 -13.76
N LEU A 18 14.38 -6.86 -13.21
CA LEU A 18 13.20 -6.39 -13.91
C LEU A 18 13.23 -4.86 -14.00
N PRO A 19 12.88 -4.29 -15.16
CA PRO A 19 12.64 -2.86 -15.22
C PRO A 19 11.42 -2.52 -14.34
N PRO A 20 11.39 -1.33 -13.69
CA PRO A 20 10.41 -1.03 -12.66
C PRO A 20 8.96 -1.17 -13.11
N ASP A 21 8.66 -0.76 -14.35
CA ASP A 21 7.35 -0.88 -14.98
C ASP A 21 6.88 -2.33 -15.05
N ARG A 22 7.76 -3.27 -15.45
CA ARG A 22 7.42 -4.69 -15.51
C ARG A 22 7.26 -5.28 -14.12
N PHE A 23 8.12 -4.90 -13.17
CA PHE A 23 7.98 -5.34 -11.78
C PHE A 23 6.60 -4.96 -11.19
N TRP A 24 6.13 -3.76 -11.46
CA TRP A 24 4.84 -3.27 -10.98
C TRP A 24 3.63 -3.79 -11.77
N ALA A 25 3.83 -4.23 -13.00
CA ALA A 25 2.80 -4.87 -13.81
C ALA A 25 2.54 -6.34 -13.41
N LEU A 26 3.48 -6.98 -12.69
CA LEU A 26 3.32 -8.36 -12.25
C LEU A 26 2.32 -8.48 -11.10
N THR A 27 1.53 -9.55 -11.14
CA THR A 27 0.78 -9.96 -9.97
C THR A 27 1.73 -10.51 -8.89
N PRO A 28 1.38 -10.42 -7.60
CA PRO A 28 2.19 -11.01 -6.53
C PRO A 28 2.46 -12.50 -6.71
N ALA A 29 1.52 -13.24 -7.33
CA ALA A 29 1.66 -14.65 -7.64
C ALA A 29 2.76 -14.90 -8.68
N GLU A 30 2.74 -14.16 -9.79
CA GLU A 30 3.78 -14.26 -10.83
C GLU A 30 5.16 -13.88 -10.28
N LEU A 31 5.24 -12.85 -9.43
CA LEU A 31 6.48 -12.47 -8.78
C LEU A 31 7.02 -13.60 -7.89
N MET A 32 6.18 -14.29 -7.10
CA MET A 32 6.61 -15.41 -6.27
C MET A 32 7.16 -16.58 -7.09
N VAL A 33 6.52 -16.92 -8.20
CA VAL A 33 6.99 -17.96 -9.13
C VAL A 33 8.36 -17.58 -9.70
N MET A 34 8.54 -16.34 -10.17
CA MET A 34 9.83 -15.88 -10.71
C MET A 34 10.95 -15.87 -9.68
N LEU A 35 10.61 -15.70 -8.40
CA LEU A 35 11.54 -15.76 -7.28
C LEU A 35 11.92 -17.19 -6.86
N GLY A 36 11.42 -18.22 -7.54
CA GLY A 36 11.62 -19.62 -7.16
C GLY A 36 10.97 -19.98 -5.83
N LYS A 37 9.99 -19.17 -5.40
CA LYS A 37 9.17 -19.43 -4.22
C LYS A 37 7.94 -20.20 -4.67
N ASP A 38 8.16 -21.43 -5.12
CA ASP A 38 7.12 -22.36 -5.58
C ASP A 38 6.29 -22.94 -4.40
N GLY A 39 6.48 -22.41 -3.19
CA GLY A 39 5.75 -22.79 -1.99
C GLY A 39 4.44 -22.03 -1.90
N SER A 40 3.37 -22.69 -2.33
CA SER A 40 1.95 -22.43 -2.05
C SER A 40 1.68 -21.48 -0.86
N SER A 41 1.71 -20.17 -1.09
CA SER A 41 0.84 -19.31 -0.31
C SER A 41 -0.54 -19.58 -0.85
N ALA A 42 -1.29 -20.46 -0.18
CA ALA A 42 -2.67 -20.76 -0.53
C ALA A 42 -3.38 -19.43 -0.83
N PRO A 43 -4.08 -19.30 -1.97
CA PRO A 43 -4.73 -18.05 -2.33
C PRO A 43 -5.56 -17.58 -1.15
N LEU A 44 -5.44 -16.29 -0.80
CA LEU A 44 -6.17 -15.68 0.29
C LEU A 44 -7.65 -16.06 0.15
N GLY A 45 -8.14 -16.90 1.06
CA GLY A 45 -9.54 -17.31 1.03
C GLY A 45 -10.45 -16.10 1.18
N ARG A 46 -11.67 -16.18 0.64
CA ARG A 46 -12.68 -15.11 0.72
C ARG A 46 -12.86 -14.59 2.15
N GLN A 47 -12.90 -15.48 3.13
CA GLN A 47 -13.00 -15.14 4.53
C GLN A 47 -11.86 -14.22 5.00
N ARG A 48 -10.61 -14.52 4.59
CA ARG A 48 -9.46 -13.72 4.98
C ARG A 48 -9.46 -12.34 4.32
N LEU A 49 -9.97 -12.26 3.08
CA LEU A 49 -10.19 -10.98 2.41
C LEU A 49 -11.23 -10.12 3.13
N GLU A 50 -12.35 -10.72 3.56
CA GLU A 50 -13.38 -10.03 4.35
C GLU A 50 -12.85 -9.54 5.70
N GLU A 51 -12.03 -10.34 6.37
CA GLU A 51 -11.33 -9.95 7.60
C GLU A 51 -10.41 -8.73 7.38
N LEU A 52 -9.68 -8.69 6.26
CA LEU A 52 -8.82 -7.56 5.90
C LEU A 52 -9.63 -6.31 5.57
N ALA A 53 -10.71 -6.44 4.79
CA ALA A 53 -11.57 -5.31 4.43
C ALA A 53 -12.19 -4.64 5.67
N ARG A 54 -12.52 -5.43 6.72
CA ARG A 54 -12.98 -4.88 8.01
C ARG A 54 -11.85 -4.23 8.80
N ALA A 55 -10.66 -4.80 8.78
CA ALA A 55 -9.51 -4.28 9.52
C ALA A 55 -8.93 -2.99 8.90
N PHE A 56 -9.06 -2.82 7.59
CA PHE A 56 -8.54 -1.69 6.84
C PHE A 56 -9.63 -1.10 5.92
N PRO A 57 -10.58 -0.32 6.48
CA PRO A 57 -11.63 0.31 5.68
C PRO A 57 -11.06 1.45 4.82
N ASP A 58 -11.34 1.44 3.52
CA ASP A 58 -10.87 2.45 2.54
C ASP A 58 -11.62 3.80 2.62
N GLY A 59 -12.42 4.00 3.68
CA GLY A 59 -13.13 5.26 3.90
C GLY A 59 -12.19 6.41 4.24
N PRO A 60 -12.62 7.67 4.02
CA PRO A 60 -11.87 8.81 4.52
C PRO A 60 -11.63 8.61 6.01
N ARG A 61 -10.37 8.60 6.43
CA ARG A 61 -10.02 8.75 7.83
C ARG A 61 -10.69 10.03 8.29
N THR A 62 -11.78 9.91 9.04
CA THR A 62 -12.49 11.05 9.61
C THR A 62 -11.45 11.89 10.33
N ALA A 63 -11.06 12.99 9.70
CA ALA A 63 -10.30 14.02 10.36
C ALA A 63 -11.19 14.52 11.51
N PRO A 64 -10.62 14.82 12.69
CA PRO A 64 -11.37 15.55 13.69
C PRO A 64 -11.97 16.81 13.05
N PRO A 65 -13.20 17.21 13.43
CA PRO A 65 -13.91 18.31 12.79
C PRO A 65 -13.00 19.55 12.72
N PRO A 66 -13.09 20.35 11.65
CA PRO A 66 -12.30 21.58 11.57
C PRO A 66 -12.66 22.45 12.77
N ASP A 67 -11.66 22.77 13.60
CA ASP A 67 -11.76 23.81 14.61
C ASP A 67 -12.09 25.11 13.88
N GLY A 68 -13.38 25.41 13.81
CA GLY A 68 -13.87 26.71 13.40
C GLY A 68 -13.65 27.67 14.56
N ALA A 69 -12.79 28.65 14.38
CA ALA A 69 -13.18 30.06 14.35
C ALA A 69 -11.94 30.98 14.29
N ASP A 70 -12.04 31.94 13.38
CA ASP A 70 -11.39 33.25 13.37
C ASP A 70 -9.87 33.35 13.30
N HIS A 71 -9.37 33.41 12.07
CA HIS A 71 -8.26 34.31 11.77
C HIS A 71 -8.83 35.64 11.27
N PRO A 72 -8.77 36.75 12.04
CA PRO A 72 -9.23 38.04 11.54
C PRO A 72 -8.33 38.49 10.38
N THR A 73 -8.96 38.84 9.27
CA THR A 73 -8.29 39.47 8.12
C THR A 73 -7.89 40.88 8.52
N ARG A 74 -6.58 41.14 8.59
CA ARG A 74 -6.02 42.49 8.69
C ARG A 74 -6.33 43.23 7.38
N SER A 75 -7.27 44.16 7.44
CA SER A 75 -7.45 45.17 6.40
C SER A 75 -6.47 46.29 6.70
N ASP A 76 -5.36 46.33 5.96
CA ASP A 76 -4.53 47.53 5.85
C ASP A 76 -5.22 48.50 4.89
N GLY A 77 -5.48 49.72 5.37
CA GLY A 77 -6.12 50.77 4.57
C GLY A 77 -6.40 52.03 5.37
N GLU A 78 -5.36 52.77 5.73
CA GLU A 78 -5.34 54.25 5.71
C GLU A 78 -3.89 54.76 5.63
#